data_AF-A0A6N2E5W8-F1
#
_entry.id   AF-A0A6N2E5W8-F1
#
_cell.length_a   1.000
_cell.length_b   1.000
_cell.length_c   1.000
_cell.angle_alpha   90.00
_cell.angle_beta   90.00
_cell.angle_gamma   90.00
#
_symmetry.space_group_name_H-M   'P 1'
#
loop_
_entity.id
_entity.type
_entity.pdbx_description
1 polymer ?
#
loop_
_entity_poly.entity_id
_entity_poly.type
_entity_poly.pdbx_seq_one_letter_code
_entity_poly.pdbx_strand_id
1 'polypeptide(L)'
;MKKPATQKDLVGAVAIVAIFTAGRVFGGWGWWVVFPIVFGGVLPIVSVLSERYSPTARARREAEAQQIEGKREKQLLSIAREHNGRLSVALVALHSDLSLADADLLLQKLSAKGHAQMNVLDDGRIEYVIPDLLPGK
;
A
#
# COMPACT_ATOMS: atom_id res chain seq x y z
N MET A 1 -32.10 10.79 -10.72
CA MET A 1 -30.75 11.34 -10.94
C MET A 1 -30.02 10.47 -11.95
N LYS A 2 -29.79 10.96 -13.19
CA LYS A 2 -29.04 10.24 -14.23
C LYS A 2 -27.54 10.32 -13.89
N LYS A 3 -26.87 9.17 -13.72
CA LYS A 3 -25.41 9.12 -13.56
C LYS A 3 -24.75 9.70 -14.81
N PRO A 4 -23.75 10.61 -14.70
CA PRO A 4 -23.01 11.07 -15.86
C PRO A 4 -22.29 9.87 -16.48
N ALA A 5 -22.41 9.71 -17.80
CA ALA A 5 -21.73 8.65 -18.54
C ALA A 5 -20.22 8.76 -18.30
N THR A 6 -19.61 7.66 -17.89
CA THR A 6 -18.21 7.61 -17.52
C THR A 6 -17.39 7.80 -18.80
N GLN A 7 -16.29 8.55 -18.75
CA GLN A 7 -15.42 8.81 -19.90
C GLN A 7 -14.97 7.52 -20.64
N LYS A 8 -14.93 6.40 -19.91
CA LYS A 8 -14.65 5.05 -20.42
C LYS A 8 -15.74 4.52 -21.36
N ASP A 9 -16.99 4.85 -21.10
CA ASP A 9 -18.15 4.43 -21.90
C ASP A 9 -18.17 5.18 -23.24
N LEU A 10 -17.73 6.45 -23.22
CA LEU A 10 -17.62 7.29 -24.42
C LEU A 10 -16.49 6.81 -25.34
N VAL A 11 -15.33 6.48 -24.77
CA VAL A 11 -14.18 5.97 -25.54
C VAL A 11 -14.50 4.60 -26.15
N GLY A 12 -15.19 3.72 -25.42
CA GLY A 12 -15.64 2.43 -25.93
C GLY A 12 -16.63 2.57 -27.09
N ALA A 13 -17.60 3.47 -26.98
CA ALA A 13 -18.57 3.71 -28.04
C ALA A 13 -17.92 4.26 -29.33
N VAL A 14 -16.97 5.20 -29.20
CA VAL A 14 -16.24 5.76 -30.36
C VAL A 14 -15.37 4.70 -31.05
N ALA A 15 -14.70 3.84 -30.29
CA ALA A 15 -13.89 2.76 -30.85
C ALA A 15 -14.73 1.75 -31.66
N ILE A 16 -15.90 1.35 -31.15
CA ILE A 16 -16.80 0.42 -31.84
C ILE A 16 -17.33 1.03 -33.15
N VAL A 17 -17.74 2.30 -33.13
CA VAL A 17 -18.22 3.01 -34.33
C VAL A 17 -17.11 3.14 -35.37
N ALA A 18 -15.88 3.47 -34.95
CA ALA A 18 -14.74 3.58 -35.87
C ALA A 18 -14.41 2.25 -36.55
N ILE A 19 -14.45 1.12 -35.83
CA ILE A 19 -14.20 -0.21 -36.37
C ILE A 19 -15.30 -0.61 -37.38
N PHE A 20 -16.57 -0.36 -37.05
CA PHE A 20 -17.69 -0.67 -37.94
C PHE A 20 -17.70 0.19 -39.21
N THR A 21 -17.33 1.47 -39.09
CA THR A 21 -17.28 2.39 -40.23
C THR A 21 -16.11 2.05 -41.15
N ALA A 22 -14.94 1.70 -40.59
CA ALA A 22 -13.80 1.19 -41.35
C ALA A 22 -14.13 -0.15 -42.05
N GLY A 23 -14.79 -1.09 -41.36
CA GLY A 23 -15.19 -2.36 -41.95
C GLY A 23 -16.14 -2.21 -43.15
N ARG A 24 -17.01 -1.19 -43.13
CA ARG A 24 -17.97 -0.91 -44.21
C ARG A 24 -17.34 -0.22 -45.42
N VAL A 25 -16.31 0.60 -45.21
CA VAL A 25 -15.59 1.31 -46.30
C VAL A 25 -14.61 0.39 -47.04
N PHE A 26 -14.08 -0.65 -46.39
CA PHE A 26 -13.04 -1.54 -46.95
C PHE A 26 -13.55 -2.92 -47.42
N GLY A 27 -14.84 -3.00 -47.79
CA GLY A 27 -15.51 -4.24 -48.18
C GLY A 27 -14.78 -5.04 -49.27
N GLY A 28 -14.27 -6.21 -48.90
CA GLY A 28 -13.81 -7.26 -49.81
C GLY A 28 -12.42 -7.82 -49.49
N TRP A 29 -11.39 -6.96 -49.43
CA TRP A 29 -9.98 -7.38 -49.28
C TRP A 29 -9.25 -6.66 -48.13
N GLY A 30 -9.66 -5.45 -47.77
CA GLY A 30 -8.92 -4.61 -46.80
C GLY A 30 -8.99 -5.05 -45.34
N TRP A 31 -9.98 -5.88 -44.97
CA TRP A 31 -10.17 -6.33 -43.57
C TRP A 31 -8.96 -7.10 -43.01
N TRP A 32 -8.30 -7.91 -43.85
CA TRP A 32 -7.10 -8.65 -43.48
C TRP A 32 -5.87 -7.76 -43.20
N VAL A 33 -5.86 -6.53 -43.70
CA VAL A 33 -4.75 -5.56 -43.47
C VAL A 33 -5.04 -4.67 -42.27
N VAL A 34 -6.30 -4.25 -42.08
CA VAL A 34 -6.69 -3.40 -40.95
C VAL A 34 -6.62 -4.17 -39.63
N PHE A 35 -6.99 -5.45 -39.63
CA PHE A 35 -6.99 -6.29 -38.44
C PHE A 35 -5.62 -6.38 -37.72
N PRO A 36 -4.50 -6.75 -38.38
CA PRO A 36 -3.19 -6.82 -37.72
C PRO A 36 -2.62 -5.45 -37.34
N ILE A 37 -2.95 -4.38 -38.08
CA ILE A 37 -2.48 -3.02 -37.74
C ILE A 37 -3.18 -2.53 -36.46
N VAL A 38 -4.47 -2.79 -36.31
CA VAL A 38 -5.22 -2.41 -35.10
C VAL A 38 -4.82 -3.30 -33.92
N PHE A 39 -4.74 -4.62 -34.09
CA PHE A 39 -4.33 -5.52 -33.00
C PHE A 39 -2.85 -5.39 -32.63
N GLY A 40 -1.97 -5.22 -33.60
CA GLY A 40 -0.52 -5.08 -33.40
C GLY A 40 -0.10 -3.68 -32.95
N GLY A 41 -0.82 -2.64 -33.37
CA GLY A 41 -0.49 -1.25 -33.03
C GLY A 41 -1.21 -0.74 -31.78
N VAL A 42 -2.50 -1.04 -31.62
CA VAL A 42 -3.32 -0.40 -30.58
C VAL A 42 -3.25 -1.15 -29.24
N LEU A 43 -3.27 -2.49 -29.23
CA LEU A 43 -3.21 -3.25 -27.97
C LEU A 43 -1.96 -2.99 -27.11
N PRO A 44 -0.72 -2.94 -27.65
CA PRO A 44 0.45 -2.67 -26.81
C PRO A 44 0.49 -1.23 -26.29
N ILE A 45 -0.15 -0.28 -26.99
CA ILE A 45 -0.23 1.12 -26.51
C ILE A 45 -1.19 1.22 -25.33
N VAL A 46 -2.32 0.50 -25.38
CA VAL A 46 -3.31 0.51 -24.29
C VAL A 46 -2.75 -0.17 -23.03
N SER A 47 -1.97 -1.26 -23.15
CA SER A 47 -1.35 -1.91 -22.00
C SER A 47 -0.32 -1.00 -21.30
N VAL A 48 0.58 -0.38 -22.05
CA VAL A 48 1.62 0.52 -21.51
C VAL A 48 1.01 1.79 -20.89
N LEU A 49 -0.05 2.34 -21.48
CA LEU A 49 -0.71 3.52 -20.91
C LEU A 49 -1.56 3.18 -19.68
N SER A 50 -2.11 1.95 -19.60
CA SER A 50 -2.89 1.48 -18.45
C SER A 50 -2.03 1.27 -17.20
N GLU A 51 -0.75 0.90 -17.34
CA GLU A 51 0.16 0.70 -16.21
C GLU A 51 0.44 2.01 -15.46
N ARG A 52 0.56 3.14 -16.17
CA ARG A 52 0.67 4.47 -15.54
C ARG A 52 -0.60 4.92 -14.83
N TYR A 53 -1.75 4.30 -15.12
CA TYR A 53 -3.07 4.68 -14.62
C TYR A 53 -3.74 3.60 -13.76
N SER A 54 -3.01 2.59 -13.26
CA SER A 54 -3.54 1.59 -12.33
C SER A 54 -3.27 1.99 -10.86
N PRO A 55 -4.14 2.82 -10.23
CA PRO A 55 -4.01 3.18 -8.80
C PRO A 55 -4.11 1.95 -7.88
N THR A 56 -4.61 0.83 -8.39
CA THR A 56 -4.79 -0.43 -7.66
C THR A 56 -3.48 -1.08 -7.25
N ALA A 57 -2.41 -0.99 -8.05
CA ALA A 57 -1.13 -1.59 -7.70
C ALA A 57 -0.44 -0.86 -6.54
N ARG A 58 -0.57 0.48 -6.49
CA ARG A 58 -0.04 1.30 -5.38
C ARG A 58 -0.84 1.11 -4.11
N ALA A 59 -2.17 1.17 -4.21
CA ALA A 59 -3.05 0.95 -3.07
C ALA A 59 -2.84 -0.43 -2.42
N ARG A 60 -2.56 -1.47 -3.22
CA ARG A 60 -2.27 -2.81 -2.69
C ARG A 60 -0.95 -2.87 -1.92
N ARG A 61 0.12 -2.24 -2.44
CA ARG A 61 1.41 -2.15 -1.74
C ARG A 61 1.33 -1.37 -0.45
N GLU A 62 0.58 -0.26 -0.45
CA GLU A 62 0.33 0.53 0.76
C GLU A 62 -0.48 -0.26 1.80
N ALA A 63 -1.53 -0.97 1.37
CA ALA A 63 -2.31 -1.83 2.26
C ALA A 63 -1.47 -2.97 2.85
N GLU A 64 -0.62 -3.61 2.05
CA GLU A 64 0.30 -4.66 2.52
C GLU A 64 1.33 -4.09 3.52
N ALA A 65 1.92 -2.92 3.24
CA ALA A 65 2.85 -2.26 4.15
C ALA A 65 2.17 -1.89 5.50
N GLN A 66 0.96 -1.35 5.46
CA GLN A 66 0.17 -1.04 6.66
C GLN A 66 -0.18 -2.29 7.47
N GLN A 67 -0.49 -3.40 6.81
CA GLN A 67 -0.76 -4.66 7.48
C GLN A 67 0.48 -5.21 8.20
N ILE A 68 1.66 -5.09 7.59
CA ILE A 68 2.93 -5.52 8.20
C ILE A 68 3.25 -4.63 9.41
N GLU A 69 3.11 -3.31 9.29
CA GLU A 69 3.36 -2.37 10.38
C GLU A 69 2.42 -2.63 11.56
N GLY A 70 1.12 -2.84 11.31
CA GLY A 70 0.14 -3.16 12.36
C GLY A 70 0.40 -4.49 13.07
N LYS A 71 0.97 -5.50 12.39
CA LYS A 71 1.39 -6.75 13.03
C LYS A 71 2.56 -6.52 14.00
N ARG A 72 3.56 -5.73 13.59
CA ARG A 72 4.71 -5.37 14.43
C ARG A 72 4.30 -4.56 15.65
N GLU A 73 3.41 -3.57 15.46
CA GLU A 73 2.87 -2.79 16.58
C GLU A 73 2.12 -3.68 17.59
N LYS A 74 1.30 -4.63 17.12
CA LYS A 74 0.61 -5.58 18.02
C LYS A 74 1.58 -6.46 18.81
N GLN A 75 2.62 -6.97 18.16
CA GLN A 75 3.65 -7.79 18.82
C GLN A 75 4.41 -6.98 19.86
N LEU A 76 4.71 -5.71 19.57
CA LEU A 76 5.32 -4.82 20.56
C LEU A 76 4.43 -4.61 21.78
N LEU A 77 3.14 -4.37 21.57
CA LEU A 77 2.18 -4.18 22.66
C LEU A 77 1.98 -5.44 23.50
N SER A 78 2.07 -6.64 22.90
CA SER A 78 2.03 -7.89 23.68
C SER A 78 3.27 -8.02 24.57
N ILE A 79 4.47 -7.69 24.06
CA ILE A 79 5.70 -7.67 24.85
C ILE A 79 5.57 -6.63 25.98
N ALA A 80 5.05 -5.43 25.66
CA ALA A 80 4.85 -4.39 26.66
C ALA A 80 3.94 -4.87 27.79
N ARG A 81 2.84 -5.55 27.47
CA ARG A 81 1.91 -6.09 28.45
C ARG A 81 2.57 -7.14 29.35
N GLU A 82 3.41 -8.01 28.80
CA GLU A 82 4.15 -9.02 29.56
C GLU A 82 5.18 -8.39 30.52
N HIS A 83 5.74 -7.25 30.14
CA HIS A 83 6.74 -6.51 30.90
C HIS A 83 6.18 -5.26 31.62
N ASN A 84 4.91 -5.30 32.02
CA ASN A 84 4.28 -4.25 32.84
C ASN A 84 4.36 -2.83 32.24
N GLY A 85 4.21 -2.73 30.92
CA GLY A 85 4.26 -1.47 30.17
C GLY A 85 5.66 -0.89 30.00
N ARG A 86 6.72 -1.59 30.43
CA ARG A 86 8.12 -1.13 30.30
C ARG A 86 8.82 -1.88 29.18
N LEU A 87 9.49 -1.13 28.31
CA LEU A 87 10.18 -1.65 27.15
C LEU A 87 11.58 -1.05 27.03
N SER A 88 12.53 -1.84 26.54
CA SER A 88 13.83 -1.35 26.06
C SER A 88 14.08 -1.89 24.66
N VAL A 89 14.96 -1.23 23.91
CA VAL A 89 15.31 -1.66 22.54
C VAL A 89 15.80 -3.11 22.53
N ALA A 90 16.66 -3.47 23.50
CA ALA A 90 17.18 -4.83 23.63
C ALA A 90 16.09 -5.84 23.98
N LEU A 91 15.16 -5.48 24.87
CA LEU A 91 14.06 -6.36 25.26
C LEU A 91 13.14 -6.67 24.07
N VAL A 92 12.82 -5.65 23.27
CA VAL A 92 11.97 -5.78 22.09
C VAL A 92 12.66 -6.64 21.03
N ALA A 93 13.93 -6.37 20.72
CA ALA A 93 14.69 -7.17 19.76
C ALA A 93 14.86 -8.63 20.19
N LEU A 94 14.89 -8.90 21.51
CA LEU A 94 15.01 -10.27 22.04
C LEU A 94 13.70 -11.08 21.91
N HIS A 95 12.55 -10.41 22.03
CA HIS A 95 11.23 -11.07 22.04
C HIS A 95 10.45 -10.90 20.73
N SER A 96 11.09 -10.37 19.69
CA SER A 96 10.49 -10.20 18.37
C SER A 96 11.48 -10.50 17.25
N ASP A 97 10.97 -10.55 16.02
CA ASP A 97 11.80 -10.75 14.83
C ASP A 97 12.44 -9.43 14.33
N LEU A 98 12.49 -8.40 15.16
CA LEU A 98 13.00 -7.08 14.82
C LEU A 98 14.50 -6.96 15.13
N SER A 99 15.23 -6.30 14.24
CA SER A 99 16.60 -5.88 14.55
C SER A 99 16.61 -4.80 15.63
N LEU A 100 17.75 -4.59 16.30
CA LEU A 100 17.91 -3.50 17.27
C LEU A 100 17.58 -2.12 16.66
N ALA A 101 18.00 -1.88 15.41
CA ALA A 101 17.71 -0.64 14.71
C ALA A 101 16.22 -0.47 14.41
N ASP A 102 15.54 -1.55 13.96
CA ASP A 102 14.10 -1.51 13.70
C ASP A 102 13.30 -1.32 15.00
N ALA A 103 13.70 -2.00 16.08
CA ALA A 103 13.07 -1.87 17.39
C ALA A 103 13.18 -0.45 17.94
N ASP A 104 14.36 0.17 17.84
CA ASP A 104 14.58 1.57 18.24
C ASP A 104 13.70 2.54 17.43
N LEU A 105 13.69 2.40 16.10
CA LEU A 105 12.82 3.22 15.24
C LEU A 105 11.33 3.06 15.58
N LEU A 106 10.89 1.84 15.91
CA LEU A 106 9.49 1.57 16.25
C LEU A 106 9.10 2.20 17.60
N LEU A 107 9.98 2.11 18.60
CA LEU A 107 9.79 2.74 19.91
C LEU A 107 9.79 4.28 19.82
N GLN A 108 10.73 4.85 19.04
CA GLN A 108 10.77 6.29 18.77
C GLN A 108 9.48 6.77 18.08
N LYS A 109 8.98 6.03 17.09
CA LYS A 109 7.69 6.34 16.44
C LYS A 109 6.53 6.36 17.43
N LEU A 110 6.46 5.39 18.35
CA LEU A 110 5.41 5.35 19.36
C LEU A 110 5.53 6.50 20.35
N SER A 111 6.75 6.88 20.71
CA SER A 111 6.98 8.04 21.56
C SER A 111 6.59 9.33 20.87
N ALA A 112 6.95 9.50 19.60
CA ALA A 112 6.56 10.65 18.78
C ALA A 112 5.04 10.78 18.60
N LYS A 113 4.31 9.66 18.53
CA LYS A 113 2.84 9.63 18.50
C LYS A 113 2.19 9.86 19.87
N GLY A 114 2.97 9.91 20.96
CA GLY A 114 2.48 10.11 22.33
C GLY A 114 1.95 8.83 23.01
N HIS A 115 2.16 7.65 22.41
CA HIS A 115 1.76 6.37 23.01
C HIS A 115 2.77 5.85 24.04
N ALA A 116 4.02 6.32 23.98
CA ALA A 116 5.09 5.92 24.89
C ALA A 116 5.89 7.12 25.40
N GLN A 117 6.37 7.04 26.63
CA GLN A 117 7.26 8.02 27.25
C GLN A 117 8.67 7.46 27.29
N MET A 118 9.63 8.21 26.78
CA MET A 118 11.05 7.87 26.87
C MET A 118 11.61 8.38 28.19
N ASN A 119 12.07 7.46 29.04
CA ASN A 119 12.75 7.74 30.28
C ASN A 119 14.22 7.38 30.16
N VAL A 120 15.09 8.32 30.52
CA VAL A 120 16.52 8.05 30.69
C VAL A 120 16.75 7.77 32.16
N LEU A 121 17.21 6.57 32.48
CA LEU A 121 17.54 6.15 33.83
C LEU A 121 18.88 6.75 34.28
N ASP A 122 19.13 6.75 35.59
CA ASP A 122 20.35 7.32 36.20
C ASP A 122 21.64 6.61 35.75
N ASP A 123 21.53 5.39 35.24
CA ASP A 123 22.63 4.60 34.68
C ASP A 123 22.87 4.85 33.17
N GLY A 124 22.13 5.79 32.58
CA GLY A 124 22.21 6.14 31.17
C GLY A 124 21.44 5.21 30.23
N ARG A 125 20.72 4.21 30.74
CA ARG A 125 19.86 3.35 29.92
C ARG A 125 18.57 4.07 29.54
N ILE A 126 18.08 3.79 28.34
CA ILE A 126 16.80 4.33 27.85
C ILE A 126 15.72 3.26 28.02
N GLU A 127 14.66 3.62 28.72
CA GLU A 127 13.46 2.81 28.90
C GLU A 127 12.25 3.55 28.31
N TYR A 128 11.44 2.85 27.53
CA TYR A 128 10.18 3.35 27.00
C TYR A 128 9.04 2.80 27.85
N VAL A 129 8.20 3.68 28.37
CA VAL A 129 7.05 3.32 29.21
C VAL A 129 5.76 3.62 28.47
N ILE A 130 4.87 2.64 28.38
CA ILE A 130 3.51 2.79 27.84
C ILE A 130 2.56 3.00 29.03
N PRO A 131 2.09 4.24 29.28
CA PRO A 131 1.35 4.56 30.50
C PRO A 131 0.03 3.81 30.65
N ASP A 132 -0.55 3.35 29.54
CA ASP A 132 -1.83 2.64 29.49
C ASP A 132 -1.70 1.16 29.90
N LEU A 133 -0.47 0.64 29.99
CA LEU A 133 -0.17 -0.76 30.34
C LEU A 133 0.54 -0.91 31.69
N LEU A 134 0.71 0.19 32.44
CA LEU A 134 1.30 0.16 33.77
C LEU A 134 0.35 -0.51 34.78
N PRO A 135 0.82 -1.47 35.59
CA PRO A 135 0.01 -2.06 36.65
C PRO A 135 -0.26 -1.01 37.73
N GLY A 136 -1.54 -0.67 37.96
CA GLY A 136 -1.95 0.27 39.01
C GLY A 136 -2.72 1.52 38.54
N LYS A 137 -3.16 1.55 37.28
CA LYS A 137 -4.29 2.37 36.84
C LYS A 137 -5.59 1.57 36.87
#